data_AF-A0A6M4G4G7-F1
#
_entry.id   AF-A0A6M4G4G7-F1
#
_cell.length_a   1.000
_cell.length_b   1.000
_cell.length_c   1.000
_cell.angle_alpha   90.00
_cell.angle_beta   90.00
_cell.angle_gamma   90.00
#
_symmetry.space_group_name_H-M   'P 1'
#
loop_
_entity.id
_entity.type
_entity.pdbx_description
1 polymer ?
#
loop_
_entity_poly.entity_id
_entity_poly.type
_entity_poly.pdbx_seq_one_letter_code
_entity_poly.pdbx_strand_id
1 'polypeptide(L)'
;MAKHDHDFPNAQKSKPAYLYARFSSLAQREGISIERQLGYGASFAKERGWNVVEQLRDDGKSAFKGANREEGAALYEFVLISTEK
;
A
#
# COMPACT_ATOMS: atom_id res chain seq x y z
N MET A 1 0.10 -24.76 26.43
CA MET A 1 1.05 -24.78 25.30
C MET A 1 0.29 -24.52 24.02
N ALA A 2 0.50 -23.35 23.40
CA ALA A 2 -0.11 -23.03 22.11
C ALA A 2 0.45 -23.99 21.05
N LYS A 3 -0.43 -24.56 20.23
CA LYS A 3 -0.03 -25.47 19.16
C LYS A 3 0.77 -24.68 18.14
N HIS A 4 1.97 -25.17 17.82
CA HIS A 4 2.86 -24.56 16.85
C HIS A 4 2.40 -24.88 15.43
N ASP A 5 2.58 -23.91 14.53
CA ASP A 5 2.19 -23.91 13.12
C ASP A 5 3.03 -24.86 12.23
N HIS A 6 3.67 -25.89 12.78
CA HIS A 6 4.73 -26.66 12.11
C HIS A 6 4.30 -27.98 11.44
N ASP A 7 3.03 -28.39 11.52
CA ASP A 7 2.61 -29.74 11.08
C ASP A 7 1.99 -29.84 9.66
N PHE A 8 2.04 -28.80 8.82
CA PHE A 8 1.48 -28.86 7.46
C PHE A 8 2.44 -28.31 6.39
N PRO A 9 2.89 -29.12 5.40
CA PRO A 9 3.83 -28.69 4.35
C PRO A 9 3.17 -27.88 3.23
N ASN A 10 2.06 -27.19 3.53
CA ASN A 10 1.49 -26.20 2.62
C ASN A 10 1.92 -24.84 3.14
N ALA A 11 2.95 -24.26 2.53
CA ALA A 11 3.35 -22.88 2.73
C ALA A 11 2.10 -22.01 2.80
N GLN A 12 1.77 -21.50 3.99
CA GLN A 12 0.67 -20.58 4.20
C GLN A 12 0.90 -19.41 3.24
N LYS A 13 0.14 -19.32 2.15
CA LYS A 13 0.30 -18.24 1.18
C LYS A 13 0.12 -16.93 1.94
N SER A 14 1.20 -16.14 2.01
CA SER A 14 1.18 -14.82 2.61
C SER A 14 0.12 -13.97 1.91
N LYS A 15 -0.66 -13.21 2.69
CA LYS A 15 -1.69 -12.34 2.11
C LYS A 15 -1.00 -11.25 1.30
N PRO A 16 -1.42 -10.97 0.06
CA PRO A 16 -0.88 -9.84 -0.70
C PRO A 16 -1.31 -8.52 -0.04
N ALA A 17 -0.39 -7.55 -0.01
CA ALA A 17 -0.63 -6.21 0.47
C ALA A 17 -0.17 -5.19 -0.58
N TYR A 18 -0.97 -4.15 -0.78
CA TYR A 18 -0.67 -3.02 -1.65
C TYR A 18 -0.53 -1.79 -0.76
N LEU A 19 0.57 -1.06 -0.91
CA LEU A 19 0.77 0.18 -0.17
C LEU A 19 0.44 1.35 -1.09
N TYR A 20 -0.22 2.36 -0.55
CA TYR A 20 -0.50 3.61 -1.27
C TYR A 20 -0.15 4.79 -0.37
N ALA A 21 0.70 5.68 -0.88
CA ALA A 21 1.15 6.88 -0.19
C ALA A 21 0.87 8.13 -1.02
N ARG A 22 0.58 9.25 -0.36
CA ARG A 22 0.37 10.53 -1.05
C ARG A 22 0.76 11.72 -0.20
N PHE A 23 0.94 12.86 -0.85
CA PHE A 23 0.89 14.17 -0.19
C PHE A 23 0.03 15.14 -0.99
N SER A 24 -0.52 16.14 -0.32
CA SER A 24 -1.57 16.98 -0.92
C SER A 24 -1.04 18.16 -1.73
N SER A 25 0.19 18.63 -1.49
CA SER A 25 0.76 19.80 -2.17
C SER A 25 2.19 19.54 -2.67
N LEU A 26 2.51 19.98 -3.88
CA LEU A 26 3.86 19.90 -4.45
C LEU A 26 4.93 20.61 -3.61
N ALA A 27 4.56 21.58 -2.77
CA ALA A 27 5.48 22.20 -1.82
C ALA A 27 6.07 21.21 -0.81
N GLN A 28 5.46 20.02 -0.66
CA GLN A 28 5.88 18.96 0.26
C GLN A 28 6.80 17.94 -0.41
N ARG A 29 7.08 18.07 -1.72
CA ARG A 29 7.86 17.11 -2.52
C ARG A 29 9.27 16.89 -1.99
N GLU A 30 9.91 17.94 -1.47
CA GLU A 30 11.27 17.86 -0.92
C GLU A 30 11.32 17.18 0.47
N GLY A 31 10.16 16.84 1.04
CA GLY A 31 10.05 16.14 2.32
C GLY A 31 10.03 14.62 2.16
N ILE A 32 10.32 13.91 3.26
CA ILE A 32 10.38 12.44 3.32
C ILE A 32 9.02 11.78 3.61
N SER A 33 7.92 12.42 3.21
CA SER A 33 6.57 12.01 3.62
C SER A 33 6.17 10.67 3.01
N ILE A 34 6.52 10.44 1.74
CA ILE A 34 6.19 9.20 1.03
C ILE A 34 6.99 8.04 1.62
N GLU A 35 8.30 8.22 1.81
CA GLU A 35 9.21 7.23 2.36
C GLU A 35 8.76 6.77 3.74
N ARG A 36 8.34 7.71 4.60
CA ARG A 36 7.81 7.39 5.94
C ARG A 36 6.51 6.60 5.87
N GLN A 37 5.56 7.02 5.03
CA GLN A 37 4.28 6.34 4.86
C GLN A 37 4.48 4.90 4.36
N LEU A 38 5.30 4.71 3.33
CA LEU A 38 5.62 3.41 2.77
C LEU A 38 6.40 2.54 3.77
N GLY A 39 7.35 3.12 4.50
CA GLY A 39 8.09 2.43 5.56
C GLY A 39 7.19 1.91 6.67
N TYR A 40 6.25 2.74 7.15
CA TYR A 40 5.28 2.31 8.16
C TYR A 40 4.34 1.22 7.63
N GLY A 41 3.85 1.36 6.40
CA GLY A 41 3.04 0.33 5.74
C GLY A 41 3.77 -1.00 5.58
N ALA A 42 5.03 -0.97 5.16
CA ALA A 42 5.86 -2.16 4.99
C ALA A 42 6.13 -2.86 6.32
N SER A 43 6.46 -2.11 7.38
CA SER A 43 6.63 -2.67 8.72
C SER A 43 5.36 -3.34 9.23
N PHE A 44 4.20 -2.68 9.06
CA PHE A 44 2.91 -3.24 9.44
C PHE A 44 2.56 -4.52 8.67
N ALA A 45 2.79 -4.55 7.35
CA ALA A 45 2.59 -5.74 6.54
C ALA A 45 3.50 -6.89 6.97
N LYS A 46 4.77 -6.60 7.26
CA LYS A 46 5.76 -7.57 7.74
C LYS A 46 5.35 -8.19 9.08
N GLU A 47 4.93 -7.37 10.04
CA GLU A 47 4.44 -7.85 11.35
C GLU A 47 3.24 -8.80 11.23
N ARG A 48 2.47 -8.69 10.15
CA ARG A 48 1.29 -9.51 9.86
C ARG A 48 1.58 -10.72 8.97
N GLY A 49 2.83 -10.92 8.54
CA GLY A 49 3.19 -11.97 7.58
C GLY A 49 2.58 -11.76 6.19
N TRP A 50 2.28 -10.50 5.83
CA TRP A 50 1.76 -10.16 4.50
C TRP A 50 2.91 -9.89 3.54
N ASN A 51 2.66 -10.16 2.26
CA ASN A 51 3.61 -9.90 1.18
C ASN A 51 3.24 -8.59 0.49
N VAL A 52 4.10 -7.56 0.62
CA VAL A 52 3.92 -6.31 -0.12
C VAL A 52 4.19 -6.57 -1.60
N VAL A 53 3.15 -6.54 -2.42
CA VAL A 53 3.22 -6.83 -3.86
C VAL A 53 3.62 -5.60 -4.65
N GLU A 54 3.10 -4.43 -4.25
CA GLU A 54 3.28 -3.18 -4.98
C GLU A 54 3.14 -1.97 -4.05
N GLN A 55 3.78 -0.87 -4.45
CA GLN A 55 3.72 0.42 -3.76
C GLN A 55 3.33 1.51 -4.77
N LEU A 56 2.20 2.14 -4.52
CA LEU A 56 1.61 3.20 -5.32
C LEU A 56 1.89 4.56 -4.66
N ARG A 57 2.08 5.60 -5.46
CA ARG A 57 2.27 6.95 -4.94
C ARG A 57 1.58 8.02 -5.78
N ASP A 58 1.06 9.04 -5.10
CA ASP A 58 0.55 10.25 -5.72
C ASP A 58 1.20 11.51 -5.11
N ASP A 59 1.91 12.26 -5.96
CA ASP A 59 2.50 13.55 -5.61
C ASP A 59 1.48 14.67 -5.85
N GLY A 60 1.22 15.49 -4.81
CA GLY A 60 0.38 16.67 -4.95
C GLY A 60 -1.11 16.37 -5.19
N LYS A 61 -1.57 15.16 -4.89
CA LYS A 61 -2.99 14.77 -4.99
C LYS A 61 -3.64 14.78 -3.62
N SER A 62 -4.58 15.70 -3.44
CA SER A 62 -5.35 15.82 -2.20
C SER A 62 -6.49 14.80 -2.15
N ALA A 63 -6.71 14.19 -0.98
CA ALA A 63 -7.93 13.42 -0.73
C ALA A 63 -9.10 14.27 -0.23
N PHE A 64 -8.90 15.57 0.06
CA PHE A 64 -9.98 16.41 0.62
C PHE A 64 -11.19 16.52 -0.32
N LYS A 65 -10.93 16.68 -1.62
CA LYS A 65 -11.98 16.69 -2.67
C LYS A 65 -11.99 15.41 -3.51
N GLY A 66 -11.18 14.42 -3.14
CA GLY A 66 -11.10 13.14 -3.88
C GLY A 66 -10.24 13.16 -5.14
N ALA A 67 -9.36 14.15 -5.35
CA ALA A 67 -8.48 14.23 -6.53
C ALA A 67 -7.54 13.02 -6.67
N ASN A 68 -7.31 12.27 -5.59
CA ASN A 68 -6.58 11.01 -5.63
C ASN A 68 -7.41 9.82 -6.14
N ARG A 69 -8.68 10.01 -6.47
CA ARG A 69 -9.59 8.99 -7.04
C ARG A 69 -10.10 9.38 -8.42
N GLU A 70 -9.53 10.43 -8.99
CA GLU A 70 -9.85 10.89 -10.35
C GLU A 70 -8.83 10.31 -11.35
N GLU A 71 -9.19 10.33 -12.63
CA GLU A 71 -8.34 9.88 -13.73
C GLU A 71 -6.92 10.48 -13.65
N GLY A 72 -5.92 9.64 -13.89
CA GLY A 72 -4.51 10.03 -13.78
C GLY A 72 -3.97 10.11 -12.35
N ALA A 73 -4.70 9.64 -11.34
CA ALA A 73 -4.16 9.35 -10.01
C ALA A 73 -3.80 7.86 -9.88
N ALA A 74 -2.69 7.53 -9.22
CA ALA A 74 -2.24 6.14 -9.08
C ALA A 74 -3.28 5.24 -8.40
N LEU A 75 -4.03 5.78 -7.41
CA LEU A 75 -5.10 5.04 -6.77
C LEU A 75 -6.30 4.79 -7.70
N TYR A 76 -6.61 5.72 -8.61
CA TYR A 76 -7.68 5.51 -9.59
C TYR A 76 -7.34 4.36 -10.54
N GLU A 77 -6.13 4.38 -11.12
CA GLU A 77 -5.66 3.33 -12.02
C GLU A 77 -5.64 1.96 -11.35
N PHE A 78 -5.14 1.90 -10.10
CA PHE A 78 -5.14 0.67 -9.33
C PHE A 78 -6.55 0.09 -9.16
N VAL A 79 -7.53 0.94 -8.82
CA VAL A 79 -8.91 0.50 -8.62
C VAL A 79 -9.48 -0.06 -9.92
N LEU A 80 -9.30 0.61 -11.06
CA LEU A 80 -9.76 0.12 -12.37
C LEU A 80 -9.21 -1.28 -12.68
N ILE A 81 -7.89 -1.44 -12.60
CA ILE A 81 -7.21 -2.72 -12.90
C ILE A 81 -7.66 -3.81 -11.93
N SER A 82 -7.86 -3.46 -10.65
CA SER A 82 -8.26 -4.43 -9.63
C SER A 82 -9.71 -4.90 -9.77
N THR A 83 -10.57 -4.12 -10.43
CA THR A 83 -11.98 -4.48 -10.66
C THR A 83 -12.22 -5.37 -11.87
N GLU A 84 -11.22 -5.51 -12.75
CA GLU A 84 -11.32 -6.34 -13.96
C GLU A 84 -10.82 -7.79 -13.76
N LYS A 85 -10.35 -8.14 -12.55
CA LYS A 85 -9.85 -9.49 -12.20
C LYS A 85 -10.81 -10.24 -11.28
#